data_AF-A0A7C5IQ07-F1
#
_entry.id   AF-A0A7C5IQ07-F1
#
_cell.length_a   1.000
_cell.length_b   1.000
_cell.length_c   1.000
_cell.angle_alpha   90.00
_cell.angle_beta   90.00
_cell.angle_gamma   90.00
#
_symmetry.space_group_name_H-M   'P 1'
#
loop_
_entity.id
_entity.type
_entity.pdbx_description
1 polymer ?
#
loop_
_entity_poly.entity_id
_entity_poly.type
_entity_poly.pdbx_seq_one_letter_code
_entity_poly.pdbx_strand_id
1 'polypeptide(L)'
;MQLGNGLRAPKCSHSEGAGFGAGKVAWIGLRSERRAPMQVIAQAEAVANHGFIGDRKAKKPGSHRQITLIMQCVNRVGGPSFCKME
;
A
#
# COMPACT_ATOMS: atom_id res chain seq x y z
N MET A 1 51.35 11.65 9.09
CA MET A 1 50.42 10.88 9.95
C MET A 1 49.37 10.28 9.04
N GLN A 2 49.48 8.98 8.75
CA GLN A 2 48.54 8.24 7.91
C GLN A 2 47.81 7.24 8.81
N LEU A 3 46.51 7.45 9.04
CA LEU A 3 45.51 6.46 9.45
C LEU A 3 44.17 7.12 9.09
N GLY A 4 43.24 6.60 8.29
CA GLY A 4 43.07 5.38 7.53
C GLY A 4 41.64 5.50 7.02
N ASN A 5 41.42 5.34 5.71
CA ASN A 5 40.09 5.44 5.11
C ASN A 5 39.14 4.45 5.79
N GLY A 6 38.18 4.97 6.56
CA GLY A 6 37.09 4.17 7.10
C GLY A 6 36.32 3.55 5.95
N LEU A 7 36.52 2.24 5.74
CA LEU A 7 35.67 1.42 4.90
C LEU A 7 34.25 1.54 5.45
N ARG A 8 33.44 2.39 4.82
CA ARG A 8 31.99 2.36 5.02
C ARG A 8 31.52 0.98 4.61
N ALA A 9 30.75 0.33 5.47
CA ALA A 9 30.00 -0.87 5.11
C ALA A 9 29.25 -0.63 3.78
N PRO A 10 29.17 -1.62 2.88
CA PRO A 10 28.36 -1.49 1.68
C PRO A 10 26.93 -1.15 2.10
N LYS A 11 26.42 -0.01 1.63
CA LYS A 11 24.99 0.27 1.74
C LYS A 11 24.26 -0.90 1.09
N CYS A 12 23.23 -1.43 1.75
CA CYS A 12 22.34 -2.42 1.15
C CYS A 12 21.93 -1.90 -0.24
N SER A 13 22.45 -2.53 -1.29
CA SER A 13 22.03 -2.30 -2.65
C SER A 13 20.64 -2.89 -2.76
N HIS A 14 19.62 -2.08 -2.47
CA HIS A 14 18.27 -2.39 -2.90
C HIS A 14 18.35 -2.52 -4.41
N SER A 15 18.25 -3.74 -4.92
CA SER A 15 17.99 -3.96 -6.33
C SER A 15 16.68 -3.25 -6.66
N GLU A 16 16.76 -2.18 -7.46
CA GLU A 16 15.62 -1.69 -8.23
C GLU A 16 15.17 -2.84 -9.13
N GLY A 17 14.23 -3.65 -8.65
CA GLY A 17 13.85 -4.84 -9.41
C GLY A 17 12.81 -5.77 -8.81
N ALA A 18 12.34 -5.56 -7.58
CA ALA A 18 11.16 -6.27 -7.08
C ALA A 18 9.99 -5.29 -7.03
N GLY A 19 9.28 -5.15 -8.16
CA GLY A 19 8.02 -4.40 -8.19
C GLY A 19 7.06 -4.92 -7.12
N PHE A 20 6.18 -4.04 -6.62
CA PHE A 20 5.09 -4.47 -5.74
C PHE A 20 4.34 -5.63 -6.41
N GLY A 21 4.27 -6.78 -5.75
CA GLY A 21 3.53 -7.93 -6.28
C GLY A 21 2.09 -7.53 -6.56
N ALA A 22 1.60 -7.84 -7.77
CA ALA A 22 0.22 -7.54 -8.14
C ALA A 22 -0.75 -8.32 -7.22
N GLY A 23 -1.71 -7.60 -6.64
CA GLY A 23 -2.82 -8.18 -5.88
C GLY A 23 -4.10 -8.28 -6.71
N LYS A 24 -5.03 -9.14 -6.28
CA LYS A 24 -6.40 -9.16 -6.82
C LYS A 24 -7.32 -8.38 -5.90
N VAL A 25 -8.19 -7.55 -6.47
CA VAL A 25 -9.24 -6.85 -5.72
C VAL A 25 -10.40 -7.81 -5.50
N ALA A 26 -10.67 -8.15 -4.24
CA ALA A 26 -11.78 -9.04 -3.90
C ALA A 26 -13.14 -8.32 -3.88
N TRP A 27 -13.16 -7.06 -3.43
CA TRP A 27 -14.35 -6.22 -3.42
C TRP A 27 -13.96 -4.73 -3.30
N ILE A 28 -14.87 -3.85 -3.70
CA ILE A 28 -14.75 -2.40 -3.53
C ILE A 28 -15.97 -1.92 -2.75
N GLY A 29 -15.76 -1.10 -1.74
CA GLY A 29 -16.85 -0.53 -0.95
C GLY A 29 -16.77 0.99 -0.86
N LEU A 30 -17.89 1.64 -1.11
CA LEU A 30 -18.07 3.07 -0.89
C LEU A 30 -18.89 3.31 0.37
N ARG A 31 -18.52 4.34 1.13
CA ARG A 31 -19.31 4.83 2.26
C ARG A 31 -19.59 6.30 2.04
N SER A 32 -20.77 6.61 1.50
CA SER A 32 -21.21 7.96 1.16
C SER A 32 -21.21 8.94 2.34
N GLU A 33 -21.41 8.43 3.57
CA GLU A 33 -21.53 9.24 4.80
C GLU A 33 -20.90 8.60 6.05
N ARG A 34 -20.84 9.38 7.14
CA ARG A 34 -20.29 8.88 8.42
C ARG A 34 -21.25 7.84 9.00
N ARG A 35 -20.72 6.65 9.30
CA ARG A 35 -21.47 5.51 9.86
C ARG A 35 -22.57 4.93 8.95
N ALA A 36 -22.72 5.42 7.73
CA ALA A 36 -23.59 4.79 6.74
C ALA A 36 -23.13 3.36 6.42
N PRO A 37 -24.04 2.47 6.00
CA PRO A 37 -23.69 1.16 5.44
C PRO A 37 -22.71 1.29 4.28
N MET A 38 -21.87 0.29 4.10
CA MET A 38 -20.96 0.23 2.96
C MET A 38 -21.70 -0.32 1.75
N GLN A 39 -21.60 0.37 0.61
CA GLN A 39 -22.13 -0.06 -0.66
C GLN A 39 -21.06 -0.80 -1.43
N VAL A 40 -21.28 -2.09 -1.70
CA VAL A 40 -20.36 -2.91 -2.49
C VAL A 40 -20.67 -2.69 -3.97
N ILE A 41 -19.63 -2.35 -4.74
CA ILE A 41 -19.77 -2.05 -6.17
C ILE A 41 -18.72 -2.80 -6.99
N ALA A 42 -19.02 -3.05 -8.26
CA ALA A 42 -18.13 -3.77 -9.17
C ALA A 42 -16.96 -2.90 -9.67
N GLN A 43 -17.18 -1.59 -9.78
CA GLN A 43 -16.22 -0.63 -10.31
C GLN A 43 -16.35 0.70 -9.58
N ALA A 44 -15.23 1.39 -9.35
CA ALA A 44 -15.18 2.74 -8.82
C ALA A 44 -14.19 3.59 -9.62
N GLU A 45 -14.48 4.88 -9.77
CA GLU A 45 -13.56 5.85 -10.34
C GLU A 45 -12.75 6.52 -9.24
N ALA A 46 -11.41 6.43 -9.31
CA ALA A 46 -10.50 7.10 -8.41
C ALA A 46 -9.98 8.40 -9.03
N VAL A 47 -10.36 9.53 -8.45
CA VAL A 47 -9.91 10.86 -8.89
C VAL A 47 -8.76 11.32 -8.02
N ALA A 48 -7.67 11.77 -8.65
CA ALA A 48 -6.50 12.30 -7.96
C ALA A 48 -6.90 13.41 -6.98
N ASN A 49 -6.28 13.41 -5.81
CA ASN A 49 -6.55 14.35 -4.72
C ASN A 49 -7.95 14.28 -4.09
N HIS A 50 -8.86 13.42 -4.56
CA HIS A 50 -10.22 13.28 -4.02
C HIS A 50 -10.47 11.86 -3.48
N GLY A 51 -10.06 10.82 -4.20
CA GLY A 51 -10.41 9.43 -3.88
C GLY A 51 -11.56 8.92 -4.75
N PHE A 52 -12.37 8.00 -4.23
CA PHE A 52 -13.46 7.41 -5.01
C PHE A 52 -14.68 8.33 -5.14
N ILE A 53 -15.15 8.55 -6.37
CA ILE A 53 -16.40 9.27 -6.62
C ILE A 53 -17.54 8.57 -5.86
N GLY A 54 -18.35 9.37 -5.14
CA GLY A 54 -19.45 8.86 -4.31
C GLY A 54 -19.05 8.43 -2.89
N ASP A 55 -17.76 8.28 -2.58
CA ASP A 55 -17.32 8.08 -1.19
C ASP A 55 -17.31 9.41 -0.42
N ARG A 56 -17.59 9.35 0.88
CA ARG A 56 -17.52 10.54 1.75
C ARG A 56 -16.15 11.21 1.69
N LYS A 57 -15.06 10.45 1.53
CA LYS A 57 -13.70 11.00 1.48
C LYS A 57 -13.46 11.88 0.25
N ALA A 58 -14.17 11.65 -0.85
CA ALA A 58 -14.07 12.47 -2.05
C ALA A 58 -14.72 13.86 -1.92
N LYS A 59 -15.53 14.10 -0.88
CA LYS A 59 -16.17 15.41 -0.66
C LYS A 59 -15.18 16.53 -0.34
N LYS A 60 -13.97 16.22 0.13
CA LYS A 60 -12.93 17.23 0.42
C LYS A 60 -11.60 16.85 -0.25
N PRO A 61 -11.08 17.69 -1.17
CA PRO A 61 -9.78 17.43 -1.79
C PRO A 61 -8.63 17.50 -0.80
N GLY A 62 -7.51 16.89 -1.18
CA GLY A 62 -6.22 17.02 -0.47
C GLY A 62 -6.15 16.23 0.83
N SER A 63 -7.08 15.30 1.09
CA SER A 63 -6.95 14.42 2.24
C SER A 63 -5.75 13.48 2.07
N HIS A 64 -4.94 13.31 3.12
CA HIS A 64 -3.89 12.28 3.14
C HIS A 64 -4.44 10.85 3.06
N ARG A 65 -5.71 10.63 3.41
CA ARG A 65 -6.36 9.31 3.38
C ARG A 65 -7.57 9.35 2.45
N GLN A 66 -7.29 9.24 1.14
CA GLN A 66 -8.28 9.19 0.06
C GLN A 66 -8.87 7.78 -0.09
N ILE A 67 -8.01 6.77 -0.14
CA ILE A 67 -8.37 5.35 -0.31
C ILE A 67 -7.79 4.56 0.87
N THR A 68 -8.53 3.57 1.35
CA THR A 68 -8.05 2.61 2.35
C THR A 68 -7.99 1.24 1.71
N LEU A 69 -6.80 0.63 1.69
CA LEU A 69 -6.63 -0.76 1.26
C LEU A 69 -6.58 -1.65 2.50
N ILE A 70 -7.41 -2.69 2.50
CA ILE A 70 -7.42 -3.71 3.54
C ILE A 70 -7.01 -5.01 2.86
N MET A 71 -5.84 -5.53 3.23
CA MET A 71 -5.37 -6.80 2.68
C MET A 71 -6.12 -7.94 3.36
N GLN A 72 -6.66 -8.86 2.56
CA GLN A 72 -7.17 -10.11 3.11
C GLN A 72 -5.97 -10.92 3.59
N CYS A 73 -5.89 -11.15 4.91
CA CYS A 73 -4.88 -12.06 5.46
C CYS A 73 -5.25 -13.48 5.03
N VAL A 74 -4.49 -14.03 4.09
CA VAL A 74 -4.46 -15.47 3.84
C VAL A 74 -3.34 -16.05 4.69
N ASN A 75 -3.64 -17.05 5.51
CA ASN A 75 -2.62 -17.81 6.23
C ASN A 75 -1.68 -18.43 5.20
N ARG A 76 -0.54 -17.77 4.96
CA ARG A 76 0.53 -18.33 4.12
C ARG A 76 1.25 -19.38 4.95
N VAL A 77 0.76 -20.61 4.92
CA VAL A 77 1.54 -21.77 5.34
C VAL A 77 2.62 -21.97 4.27
N GLY A 78 3.83 -21.47 4.54
CA GLY A 78 4.98 -21.56 3.63
C GLY A 78 5.10 -20.41 2.62
N GLY A 79 5.68 -19.28 3.06
CA GLY A 79 6.33 -18.33 2.16
C GLY A 79 7.85 -18.48 2.25
N PRO A 80 8.63 -18.08 1.23
CA PRO A 80 10.08 -18.15 1.31
C PRO A 80 10.52 -17.37 2.56
N SER A 81 11.25 -18.06 3.43
CA SER A 81 11.98 -17.47 4.54
C SER A 81 12.73 -16.27 3.98
N PHE A 82 12.32 -15.06 4.39
CA PHE A 82 13.18 -13.89 4.27
C PHE A 82 14.51 -14.30 4.88
N CYS A 83 15.52 -14.41 4.03
CA CYS A 83 16.83 -14.92 4.38
C CYS A 83 17.36 -14.04 5.53
N LYS A 84 17.42 -14.61 6.73
CA LYS A 84 18.24 -14.05 7.81
C LYS A 84 19.68 -14.02 7.28
N MET A 85 20.30 -12.84 7.26
CA MET A 85 21.76 -12.77 7.28
C MET A 85 22.19 -12.80 8.74
N GLU A 86 22.97 -13.82 9.10
CA GLU A 86 23.91 -13.76 10.23
C GLU A 86 25.04 -12.76 9.92
#